data_AF-A0A2K8Z9F0-F1
#
_entry.id   AF-A0A2K8Z9F0-F1
#
_cell.length_a   1.000
_cell.length_b   1.000
_cell.length_c   1.000
_cell.angle_alpha   90.00
_cell.angle_beta   90.00
_cell.angle_gamma   90.00
#
_symmetry.space_group_name_H-M   'P 1'
#
loop_
_entity.id
_entity.type
_entity.pdbx_description
1 polymer ?
#
loop_
_entity_poly.entity_id
_entity_poly.type
_entity_poly.pdbx_seq_one_letter_code
_entity_poly.pdbx_strand_id
1 'polypeptide(L)'
;MFDPFILLDKTVNPLHLKFMENGLDKLNELHAKSMELVHKYEHLPEKDIRKKHLEILSTQIAVCLVNLKINTRFYELNREEFEYILNNDQEQIDNYIHHFIQNISESIIDAALFQSELIFRFYYSKITGKTPGEERSLHKITATIFEDTENNWTKEEAKLVILLWTLRNTIHTGGIYFAKTAGHTLSYKGQDFKFEYGKGPNFLQDSYIISLLSDLLESLDYLFSSSIINDLGSFEHPSYYALGQ
;
A
#
# COMPACT_ATOMS: atom_id res chain seq x y z
N MET A 1 -1.96 -51.48 23.56
CA MET A 1 -1.16 -51.71 22.35
C MET A 1 -1.76 -50.80 21.31
N PHE A 2 -1.19 -49.60 21.16
CA PHE A 2 -1.68 -48.57 20.25
C PHE A 2 -1.12 -48.85 18.86
N ASP A 3 -2.00 -48.96 17.88
CA ASP A 3 -1.67 -49.18 16.47
C ASP A 3 -1.15 -47.85 15.88
N PRO A 4 0.13 -47.76 15.44
CA PRO A 4 0.73 -46.49 15.05
C PRO A 4 0.79 -46.35 13.53
N PHE A 5 -0.25 -46.70 12.77
CA PHE A 5 -0.26 -46.44 11.32
C PHE A 5 -1.67 -46.17 10.80
N ILE A 6 -2.22 -45.00 11.12
CA ILE A 6 -3.11 -44.32 10.18
C ILE A 6 -2.22 -43.29 9.46
N LEU A 7 -1.71 -43.71 8.29
CA LEU A 7 -1.22 -42.80 7.26
C LEU A 7 -2.41 -41.93 6.84
N LEU A 8 -2.58 -40.80 7.55
CA LEU A 8 -3.34 -39.68 7.02
C LEU A 8 -2.59 -39.20 5.80
N ASP A 9 -3.25 -39.33 4.65
CA ASP A 9 -2.85 -38.77 3.38
C ASP A 9 -2.63 -37.25 3.57
N LYS A 10 -1.38 -36.84 3.83
CA LYS A 10 -0.96 -35.45 4.05
C LYS A 10 -0.87 -34.73 2.70
N THR A 11 -1.94 -34.74 1.90
CA THR A 11 -2.04 -33.82 0.77
C THR A 11 -2.44 -32.46 1.29
N VAL A 12 -1.41 -31.65 1.53
CA VAL A 12 -1.44 -30.19 1.66
C VAL A 12 -2.46 -29.62 0.67
N ASN A 13 -3.30 -28.68 1.10
CA ASN A 13 -3.98 -27.82 0.14
C ASN A 13 -2.92 -26.85 -0.45
N PRO A 14 -2.49 -27.03 -1.72
CA PRO A 14 -1.38 -26.27 -2.30
C PRO A 14 -1.70 -24.77 -2.45
N LEU A 15 -2.94 -24.36 -2.21
CA LEU A 15 -3.38 -22.98 -2.35
C LEU A 15 -2.73 -22.01 -1.35
N HIS A 16 -2.45 -22.41 -0.10
CA HIS A 16 -2.02 -21.46 0.94
C HIS A 16 -0.55 -21.07 0.83
N LEU A 17 0.32 -22.05 0.56
CA LEU A 17 1.71 -21.81 0.17
C LEU A 17 1.75 -20.94 -1.08
N LYS A 18 0.97 -21.29 -2.10
CA LYS A 18 0.89 -20.52 -3.34
C LYS A 18 0.42 -19.07 -3.13
N PHE A 19 -0.45 -18.81 -2.15
CA PHE A 19 -0.91 -17.46 -1.83
C PHE A 19 0.17 -16.62 -1.13
N MET A 20 0.87 -17.20 -0.15
CA MET A 20 2.01 -16.53 0.51
C MET A 20 3.20 -16.34 -0.45
N GLU A 21 3.50 -17.34 -1.28
CA GLU A 21 4.56 -17.30 -2.31
C GLU A 21 4.28 -16.20 -3.35
N ASN A 22 3.04 -16.12 -3.88
CA ASN A 22 2.65 -15.07 -4.82
C ASN A 22 2.77 -13.67 -4.20
N GLY A 23 2.34 -13.51 -2.94
CA GLY A 23 2.49 -12.25 -2.20
C GLY A 23 3.96 -11.88 -1.97
N LEU A 24 4.79 -12.87 -1.68
CA LEU A 24 6.22 -12.71 -1.46
C LEU A 24 6.95 -12.27 -2.73
N ASP A 25 6.67 -12.88 -3.88
CA ASP A 25 7.25 -12.50 -5.16
C ASP A 25 6.89 -11.06 -5.52
N LYS A 26 5.60 -10.70 -5.41
CA LYS A 26 5.13 -9.33 -5.69
C LYS A 26 5.76 -8.30 -4.74
N LEU A 27 5.93 -8.64 -3.47
CA LEU A 27 6.53 -7.73 -2.51
C LEU A 27 8.06 -7.61 -2.68
N ASN A 28 8.74 -8.67 -3.13
CA ASN A 28 10.14 -8.59 -3.56
C ASN A 28 10.29 -7.67 -4.79
N GLU A 29 9.43 -7.81 -5.80
CA GLU A 29 9.40 -6.92 -6.98
C GLU A 29 9.20 -5.46 -6.56
N LEU A 30 8.21 -5.20 -5.69
CA LEU A 30 7.94 -3.86 -5.17
C LEU A 30 9.13 -3.28 -4.41
N HIS A 31 9.79 -4.09 -3.57
CA HIS A 31 10.96 -3.68 -2.82
C HIS A 31 12.17 -3.37 -3.72
N ALA A 32 12.41 -4.19 -4.75
CA ALA A 32 13.47 -3.92 -5.72
C ALA A 32 13.24 -2.56 -6.41
N LYS A 33 12.00 -2.32 -6.86
CA LYS A 33 11.61 -1.06 -7.49
C LYS A 33 11.73 0.15 -6.54
N SER A 34 11.33 0.01 -5.27
CA SER A 34 11.48 1.11 -4.31
C SER A 34 12.94 1.45 -4.06
N MET A 35 13.83 0.45 -4.02
CA MET A 35 15.27 0.66 -3.90
C MET A 35 15.88 1.34 -5.12
N GLU A 36 15.45 0.96 -6.34
CA GLU A 36 15.88 1.64 -7.58
C GLU A 36 15.50 3.13 -7.57
N LEU A 37 14.28 3.46 -7.12
CA LEU A 37 13.86 4.85 -6.98
C LEU A 37 14.64 5.59 -5.89
N VAL A 38 14.87 5.00 -4.73
CA VAL A 38 15.73 5.61 -3.70
C VAL A 38 17.11 5.93 -4.28
N HIS A 39 17.70 4.99 -5.02
CA HIS A 39 18.99 5.18 -5.67
C HIS A 39 18.97 6.32 -6.69
N LYS A 40 17.92 6.41 -7.52
CA LYS A 40 17.73 7.50 -8.50
C LYS A 40 17.81 8.89 -7.83
N TYR A 41 17.28 9.04 -6.62
CA TYR A 41 17.24 10.29 -5.88
C TYR A 41 18.38 10.47 -4.86
N GLU A 42 19.38 9.58 -4.81
CA GLU A 42 20.50 9.65 -3.85
C GLU A 42 21.30 10.95 -3.93
N HIS A 43 21.41 11.52 -5.13
CA HIS A 43 22.13 12.76 -5.42
C HIS A 43 21.54 14.00 -4.75
N LEU A 44 20.28 13.93 -4.27
CA LEU A 44 19.63 15.03 -3.57
C LEU A 44 20.17 15.18 -2.13
N PRO A 45 20.05 16.39 -1.54
CA PRO A 45 20.40 16.63 -0.14
C PRO A 45 19.75 15.60 0.79
N GLU A 46 20.43 15.24 1.87
CA GLU A 46 19.97 14.17 2.77
C GLU A 46 18.53 14.38 3.23
N LYS A 47 18.17 15.60 3.61
CA LYS A 47 16.83 15.94 4.11
C LYS A 47 15.81 16.27 3.02
N ASP A 48 16.18 16.19 1.74
CA ASP A 48 15.27 16.56 0.65
C ASP A 48 14.00 15.72 0.73
N ILE A 49 12.85 16.40 0.63
CA ILE A 49 11.52 15.83 0.74
C ILE A 49 11.30 14.64 -0.21
N ARG A 50 11.84 14.69 -1.44
CA ARG A 50 11.67 13.63 -2.45
C ARG A 50 12.44 12.38 -2.04
N LYS A 51 13.72 12.58 -1.69
CA LYS A 51 14.61 11.51 -1.22
C LYS A 51 14.07 10.87 0.05
N LYS A 52 13.76 11.67 1.06
CA LYS A 52 13.28 11.16 2.35
C LYS A 52 11.93 10.48 2.26
N HIS A 53 11.01 10.98 1.43
CA HIS A 53 9.73 10.32 1.22
C HIS A 53 9.93 8.91 0.64
N LEU A 54 10.74 8.79 -0.42
CA LEU A 54 11.05 7.48 -1.03
C LEU A 54 11.80 6.55 -0.07
N GLU A 55 12.74 7.06 0.73
CA GLU A 55 13.42 6.27 1.77
C GLU A 55 12.43 5.73 2.81
N ILE A 56 11.49 6.56 3.28
CA ILE A 56 10.45 6.15 4.23
C ILE A 56 9.58 5.05 3.63
N LEU A 57 9.07 5.25 2.40
CA LEU A 57 8.25 4.25 1.71
C LEU A 57 9.01 2.94 1.49
N SER A 58 10.24 3.01 0.99
CA SER A 58 11.09 1.84 0.76
C SER A 58 11.35 1.08 2.05
N THR A 59 11.58 1.79 3.16
CA THR A 59 11.75 1.18 4.49
C THR A 59 10.51 0.42 4.93
N GLN A 60 9.31 0.99 4.75
CA GLN A 60 8.05 0.32 5.11
C GLN A 60 7.80 -0.92 4.26
N ILE A 61 8.07 -0.83 2.95
CA ILE A 61 8.00 -1.98 2.04
C ILE A 61 8.98 -3.07 2.50
N ALA A 62 10.21 -2.71 2.88
CA ALA A 62 11.21 -3.64 3.37
C ALA A 62 10.79 -4.33 4.68
N VAL A 63 10.23 -3.58 5.64
CA VAL A 63 9.71 -4.14 6.91
C VAL A 63 8.62 -5.18 6.63
N CYS A 64 7.68 -4.85 5.76
CA CYS A 64 6.62 -5.77 5.37
C CYS A 64 7.15 -7.01 4.65
N LEU A 65 8.15 -6.85 3.77
CA LEU A 65 8.82 -7.97 3.10
C LEU A 65 9.51 -8.90 4.09
N VAL A 66 10.25 -8.33 5.05
CA VAL A 66 10.93 -9.10 6.10
C VAL A 66 9.90 -9.83 6.97
N ASN A 67 8.83 -9.17 7.37
CA ASN A 67 7.76 -9.78 8.16
C ASN A 67 7.11 -10.95 7.41
N LEU A 68 6.81 -10.79 6.12
CA LEU A 68 6.27 -11.87 5.29
C LEU A 68 7.26 -13.04 5.22
N LYS A 69 8.54 -12.78 4.93
CA LYS A 69 9.60 -13.80 4.89
C LYS A 69 9.73 -14.58 6.20
N ILE A 70 9.70 -13.88 7.33
CA ILE A 70 9.78 -14.51 8.66
C ILE A 70 8.59 -15.45 8.87
N ASN A 71 7.38 -14.99 8.58
CA ASN A 71 6.16 -15.76 8.82
C ASN A 71 6.03 -16.96 7.86
N THR A 72 6.36 -16.78 6.58
CA THR A 72 6.42 -17.90 5.62
C THR A 72 7.40 -18.97 6.10
N ARG A 73 8.62 -18.57 6.49
CA ARG A 73 9.63 -19.50 6.98
C ARG A 73 9.23 -20.15 8.31
N PHE A 74 8.57 -19.42 9.20
CA PHE A 74 8.06 -19.96 10.47
C PHE A 74 7.00 -21.04 10.21
N TYR A 75 6.06 -20.78 9.30
CA TYR A 75 5.04 -21.73 8.88
C TYR A 75 5.67 -22.99 8.27
N GLU A 76 6.64 -22.84 7.37
CA GLU A 76 7.34 -23.98 6.74
C GLU A 76 8.08 -24.87 7.75
N LEU A 77 8.76 -24.27 8.73
CA LEU A 77 9.61 -24.98 9.68
C LEU A 77 8.86 -25.54 10.90
N ASN A 78 7.78 -24.88 11.34
CA ASN A 78 7.05 -25.22 12.56
C ASN A 78 5.61 -25.63 12.27
N ARG A 79 5.38 -26.18 11.08
CA ARG A 79 4.03 -26.46 10.55
C ARG A 79 3.15 -27.27 11.50
N GLU A 80 3.68 -28.36 12.05
CA GLU A 80 2.90 -29.25 12.93
C GLU A 80 2.46 -28.53 14.22
N GLU A 81 3.33 -27.68 14.77
CA GLU A 81 3.01 -26.86 15.95
C GLU A 81 2.02 -25.74 15.62
N PHE A 82 2.18 -25.10 14.46
CA PHE A 82 1.26 -24.08 13.97
C PHE A 82 -0.16 -24.64 13.72
N GLU A 83 -0.27 -25.76 13.01
CA GLU A 83 -1.55 -26.45 12.78
C GLU A 83 -2.16 -26.89 14.11
N TYR A 84 -1.35 -27.39 15.06
CA TYR A 84 -1.81 -27.77 16.39
C TYR A 84 -2.37 -26.59 17.20
N ILE A 85 -1.72 -25.42 17.19
CA ILE A 85 -2.21 -24.20 17.86
C ILE A 85 -3.59 -23.80 17.34
N LEU A 86 -3.84 -24.01 16.05
CA LEU A 86 -5.11 -23.74 15.38
C LEU A 86 -6.06 -24.95 15.37
N ASN A 87 -5.85 -25.90 16.30
CA ASN A 87 -6.66 -27.11 16.48
C ASN A 87 -6.77 -28.01 15.24
N ASN A 88 -5.84 -27.90 14.30
CA ASN A 88 -5.90 -28.51 12.97
C ASN A 88 -7.19 -28.13 12.20
N ASP A 89 -7.81 -27.01 12.56
CA ASP A 89 -8.99 -26.48 11.90
C ASP A 89 -8.55 -25.67 10.67
N GLN A 90 -8.86 -26.22 9.49
CA GLN A 90 -8.47 -25.61 8.23
C GLN A 90 -9.10 -24.22 8.03
N GLU A 91 -10.32 -24.00 8.51
CA GLU A 91 -10.97 -22.69 8.40
C GLU A 91 -10.23 -21.64 9.25
N GLN A 92 -9.76 -22.02 10.44
CA GLN A 92 -8.99 -21.13 11.31
C GLN A 92 -7.60 -20.83 10.73
N ILE A 93 -6.94 -21.83 10.15
CA ILE A 93 -5.66 -21.66 9.44
C ILE A 93 -5.82 -20.69 8.27
N ASP A 94 -6.86 -20.87 7.47
CA ASP A 94 -7.14 -20.03 6.30
C ASP A 94 -7.42 -18.59 6.71
N ASN A 95 -8.25 -18.41 7.74
CA ASN A 95 -8.56 -17.09 8.29
C ASN A 95 -7.31 -16.40 8.85
N TYR A 96 -6.44 -17.13 9.56
CA TYR A 96 -5.19 -16.57 10.07
C TYR A 96 -4.29 -16.07 8.94
N ILE A 97 -4.02 -16.91 7.93
CA ILE A 97 -3.15 -16.55 6.81
C ILE A 97 -3.75 -15.36 6.04
N HIS A 98 -5.06 -15.40 5.79
CA HIS A 98 -5.78 -14.31 5.15
C HIS A 98 -5.61 -12.99 5.91
N HIS A 99 -5.91 -12.97 7.22
CA HIS A 99 -5.77 -11.78 8.05
C HIS A 99 -4.32 -11.28 8.14
N PHE A 100 -3.35 -12.19 8.16
CA PHE A 100 -1.94 -11.81 8.17
C PHE A 100 -1.53 -11.05 6.90
N ILE A 101 -1.86 -11.59 5.72
CA ILE A 101 -1.55 -10.94 4.43
C ILE A 101 -2.31 -9.63 4.28
N GLN A 102 -3.58 -9.60 4.72
CA GLN A 102 -4.38 -8.39 4.76
C GLN A 102 -3.72 -7.33 5.63
N ASN A 103 -3.34 -7.65 6.87
CA ASN A 103 -2.69 -6.71 7.79
C ASN A 103 -1.38 -6.13 7.22
N ILE A 104 -0.58 -6.96 6.54
CA ILE A 104 0.63 -6.46 5.86
C ILE A 104 0.26 -5.45 4.77
N SER A 105 -0.72 -5.79 3.94
CA SER A 105 -1.14 -4.96 2.81
C SER A 105 -1.73 -3.62 3.29
N GLU A 106 -2.58 -3.67 4.31
CA GLU A 106 -3.16 -2.49 4.96
C GLU A 106 -2.07 -1.61 5.57
N SER A 107 -1.09 -2.19 6.27
CA SER A 107 0.01 -1.42 6.87
C SER A 107 0.84 -0.67 5.84
N ILE A 108 1.13 -1.26 4.66
CA ILE A 108 1.88 -0.56 3.61
C ILE A 108 1.02 0.53 2.98
N ILE A 109 -0.26 0.26 2.67
CA ILE A 109 -1.18 1.24 2.12
C ILE A 109 -1.27 2.46 3.03
N ASP A 110 -1.50 2.23 4.34
CA ASP A 110 -1.67 3.29 5.32
C ASP A 110 -0.43 4.17 5.40
N ALA A 111 0.75 3.55 5.52
CA ALA A 111 2.00 4.28 5.53
C ALA A 111 2.21 5.05 4.22
N ALA A 112 1.96 4.42 3.07
CA ALA A 112 2.16 5.02 1.77
C ALA A 112 1.27 6.24 1.54
N LEU A 113 -0.02 6.14 1.88
CA LEU A 113 -0.98 7.21 1.72
C LEU A 113 -0.80 8.33 2.72
N PHE A 114 -0.60 8.01 4.00
CA PHE A 114 -0.42 9.03 5.01
C PHE A 114 0.82 9.88 4.72
N GLN A 115 1.94 9.24 4.39
CA GLN A 115 3.16 9.97 4.03
C GLN A 115 2.94 10.75 2.73
N SER A 116 2.36 10.13 1.69
CA SER A 116 2.19 10.80 0.39
C SER A 116 1.22 11.99 0.48
N GLU A 117 0.14 11.89 1.27
CA GLU A 117 -0.79 12.99 1.49
C GLU A 117 -0.08 14.21 2.10
N LEU A 118 0.81 14.01 3.08
CA LEU A 118 1.59 15.09 3.68
C LEU A 118 2.44 15.82 2.63
N ILE A 119 3.12 15.07 1.76
CA ILE A 119 3.96 15.61 0.69
C ILE A 119 3.13 16.31 -0.38
N PHE A 120 1.98 15.74 -0.76
CA PHE A 120 1.07 16.34 -1.73
C PHE A 120 0.51 17.67 -1.22
N ARG A 121 0.10 17.73 0.05
CA ARG A 121 -0.34 18.98 0.70
C ARG A 121 0.77 20.02 0.73
N PHE A 122 2.00 19.61 1.04
CA PHE A 122 3.16 20.49 1.04
C PHE A 122 3.42 21.07 -0.36
N TYR A 123 3.51 20.24 -1.39
CA TYR A 123 3.77 20.72 -2.75
C TYR A 123 2.63 21.57 -3.31
N TYR A 124 1.38 21.19 -3.07
CA TYR A 124 0.23 22.01 -3.41
C TYR A 124 0.32 23.41 -2.79
N SER A 125 0.71 23.48 -1.51
CA SER A 125 0.95 24.72 -0.80
C SER A 125 2.05 25.57 -1.46
N LYS A 126 3.15 24.95 -1.89
CA LYS A 126 4.24 25.66 -2.60
C LYS A 126 3.83 26.16 -3.99
N ILE A 127 3.05 25.37 -4.73
CA ILE A 127 2.56 25.73 -6.07
C ILE A 127 1.54 26.86 -6.00
N THR A 128 0.62 26.82 -5.03
CA THR A 128 -0.54 27.74 -4.98
C THR A 128 -0.34 28.93 -4.05
N GLY A 129 0.72 28.94 -3.23
CA GLY A 129 0.94 29.95 -2.19
C GLY A 129 0.02 29.82 -0.96
N LYS A 130 -0.80 28.76 -0.89
CA LYS A 130 -1.70 28.46 0.23
C LYS A 130 -0.97 27.74 1.37
N THR A 131 -1.58 27.66 2.55
CA THR A 131 -1.10 26.78 3.61
C THR A 131 -1.50 25.31 3.38
N PRO A 132 -0.71 24.32 3.85
CA PRO A 132 -0.99 22.88 3.60
C PRO A 132 -2.36 22.38 4.08
N GLY A 133 -2.97 23.05 5.06
CA GLY A 133 -4.26 22.70 5.65
C GLY A 133 -5.47 23.42 5.04
N GLU A 134 -5.28 24.39 4.15
CA GLU A 134 -6.38 25.20 3.60
C GLU A 134 -7.28 24.40 2.66
N GLU A 135 -6.71 23.57 1.78
CA GLU A 135 -7.49 22.71 0.89
C GLU A 135 -7.74 21.36 1.55
N ARG A 136 -9.01 21.02 1.76
CA ARG A 136 -9.40 19.73 2.38
C ARG A 136 -9.55 18.62 1.34
N SER A 137 -9.80 18.98 0.08
CA SER A 137 -10.03 18.02 -0.99
C SER A 137 -8.72 17.46 -1.53
N LEU A 138 -8.42 16.20 -1.19
CA LEU A 138 -7.30 15.46 -1.78
C LEU A 138 -7.41 15.39 -3.32
N HIS A 139 -8.63 15.35 -3.85
CA HIS A 139 -8.91 15.39 -5.29
C HIS A 139 -8.37 16.68 -5.93
N LYS A 140 -8.61 17.84 -5.34
CA LYS A 140 -8.08 19.11 -5.85
C LYS A 140 -6.57 19.21 -5.70
N ILE A 141 -6.04 18.75 -4.57
CA ILE A 141 -4.59 18.73 -4.30
C ILE A 141 -3.88 17.90 -5.36
N THR A 142 -4.31 16.65 -5.55
CA THR A 142 -3.73 15.71 -6.51
C THR A 142 -3.89 16.20 -7.95
N ALA A 143 -5.06 16.68 -8.34
CA ALA A 143 -5.26 17.26 -9.67
C ALA A 143 -4.33 18.44 -9.93
N THR A 144 -4.08 19.30 -8.93
CA THR A 144 -3.17 20.44 -9.08
C THR A 144 -1.72 20.00 -9.25
N ILE A 145 -1.21 19.12 -8.38
CA ILE A 145 0.20 18.71 -8.42
C ILE A 145 0.54 17.84 -9.64
N PHE A 146 -0.45 17.10 -10.17
CA PHE A 146 -0.29 16.30 -11.39
C PHE A 146 -0.73 17.06 -12.65
N GLU A 147 -1.08 18.34 -12.57
CA GLU A 147 -1.57 19.14 -13.71
C GLU A 147 -2.74 18.50 -14.47
N ASP A 148 -3.72 17.96 -13.73
CA ASP A 148 -5.01 17.49 -14.26
C ASP A 148 -5.99 18.67 -14.30
N THR A 149 -5.95 19.37 -15.43
CA THR A 149 -6.48 20.73 -15.62
C THR A 149 -8.00 20.89 -15.51
N GLU A 150 -8.76 19.79 -15.41
CA GLU A 150 -10.23 19.83 -15.32
C GLU A 150 -10.80 19.24 -14.04
N ASN A 151 -9.96 18.79 -13.09
CA ASN A 151 -10.42 18.20 -11.83
C ASN A 151 -11.39 17.02 -12.05
N ASN A 152 -11.17 16.29 -13.15
CA ASN A 152 -11.99 15.17 -13.64
C ASN A 152 -11.31 13.82 -13.43
N TRP A 153 -10.14 13.81 -12.76
CA TRP A 153 -9.32 12.60 -12.51
C TRP A 153 -9.04 11.88 -13.83
N THR A 154 -8.61 12.63 -14.84
CA THR A 154 -8.36 12.06 -16.17
C THR A 154 -7.03 11.35 -16.22
N LYS A 155 -6.02 11.90 -15.52
CA LYS A 155 -4.68 11.31 -15.39
C LYS A 155 -4.71 10.10 -14.47
N GLU A 156 -4.01 9.04 -14.87
CA GLU A 156 -3.98 7.78 -14.12
C GLU A 156 -3.35 7.96 -12.72
N GLU A 157 -2.36 8.83 -12.58
CA GLU A 157 -1.72 9.14 -11.29
C GLU A 157 -2.73 9.74 -10.29
N ALA A 158 -3.58 10.67 -10.78
CA ALA A 158 -4.64 11.27 -9.97
C ALA A 158 -5.71 10.24 -9.59
N LYS A 159 -6.16 9.41 -10.55
CA LYS A 159 -7.10 8.30 -10.26
C LYS A 159 -6.55 7.34 -9.22
N LEU A 160 -5.27 6.98 -9.33
CA LEU A 160 -4.61 6.05 -8.43
C LEU A 160 -4.60 6.56 -6.99
N VAL A 161 -4.22 7.82 -6.75
CA VAL A 161 -4.18 8.38 -5.40
C VAL A 161 -5.58 8.40 -4.79
N ILE A 162 -6.60 8.74 -5.58
CA ILE A 162 -8.00 8.72 -5.13
C ILE A 162 -8.48 7.30 -4.84
N LEU A 163 -8.09 6.33 -5.67
CA LEU A 163 -8.38 4.92 -5.44
C LEU A 163 -7.74 4.47 -4.12
N LEU A 164 -6.44 4.66 -3.95
CA LEU A 164 -5.71 4.29 -2.73
C LEU A 164 -6.31 4.97 -1.49
N TRP A 165 -6.61 6.27 -1.53
CA TRP A 165 -7.28 6.95 -0.41
C TRP A 165 -8.65 6.34 -0.07
N THR A 166 -9.44 6.01 -1.10
CA THR A 166 -10.73 5.32 -0.93
C THR A 166 -10.55 3.94 -0.33
N LEU A 167 -9.52 3.19 -0.75
CA LEU A 167 -9.15 1.87 -0.23
C LEU A 167 -8.82 1.95 1.26
N ARG A 168 -7.89 2.84 1.64
CA ARG A 168 -7.49 3.07 3.04
C ARG A 168 -8.65 3.44 3.93
N ASN A 169 -9.51 4.36 3.48
CA ASN A 169 -10.69 4.72 4.27
C ASN A 169 -11.65 3.54 4.44
N THR A 170 -11.79 2.69 3.43
CA THR A 170 -12.61 1.48 3.50
C THR A 170 -11.98 0.44 4.43
N ILE A 171 -10.66 0.31 4.47
CA ILE A 171 -9.92 -0.54 5.41
C ILE A 171 -10.19 -0.10 6.85
N HIS A 172 -9.98 1.19 7.17
CA HIS A 172 -10.17 1.71 8.54
C HIS A 172 -11.61 1.61 9.05
N THR A 173 -12.58 1.49 8.16
CA THR A 173 -13.99 1.33 8.49
C THR A 173 -14.43 -0.13 8.55
N GLY A 174 -13.48 -1.07 8.63
CA GLY A 174 -13.76 -2.51 8.69
C GLY A 174 -14.33 -3.06 7.39
N GLY A 175 -13.88 -2.52 6.26
CA GLY A 175 -14.37 -2.86 4.93
C GLY A 175 -15.63 -2.10 4.50
N ILE A 176 -16.17 -1.17 5.29
CA ILE A 176 -17.46 -0.53 4.98
C ILE A 176 -17.26 0.86 4.37
N TYR A 177 -17.66 1.05 3.11
CA TYR A 177 -17.67 2.38 2.50
C TYR A 177 -18.94 3.16 2.88
N PHE A 178 -18.80 4.20 3.72
CA PHE A 178 -19.93 4.95 4.27
C PHE A 178 -20.39 6.16 3.44
N ALA A 179 -19.62 6.59 2.44
CA ALA A 179 -19.88 7.90 1.81
C ALA A 179 -21.19 7.94 0.99
N LYS A 180 -21.66 6.79 0.49
CA LYS A 180 -22.91 6.68 -0.29
C LYS A 180 -23.59 5.33 -0.08
N THR A 181 -24.87 5.33 0.28
CA THR A 181 -25.70 4.13 0.42
C THR A 181 -25.88 3.36 -0.90
N ALA A 182 -25.76 4.03 -2.05
CA ALA A 182 -25.83 3.42 -3.38
C ALA A 182 -24.52 2.71 -3.81
N GLY A 183 -23.48 2.75 -2.99
CA GLY A 183 -22.14 2.31 -3.37
C GLY A 183 -21.40 3.33 -4.26
N HIS A 184 -20.16 2.99 -4.61
CA HIS A 184 -19.29 3.79 -5.46
C HIS A 184 -18.41 2.87 -6.32
N THR A 185 -18.11 3.27 -7.55
CA THR A 185 -17.18 2.54 -8.43
C THR A 185 -16.12 3.50 -8.91
N LEU A 186 -14.86 3.07 -8.77
CA LEU A 186 -13.70 3.77 -9.31
C LEU A 186 -13.06 2.88 -10.37
N SER A 187 -12.79 3.43 -11.55
CA SER A 187 -12.14 2.70 -12.63
C SER A 187 -10.67 3.14 -12.72
N TYR A 188 -9.74 2.18 -12.77
CA TYR A 188 -8.30 2.44 -12.89
C TYR A 188 -7.67 1.41 -13.82
N LYS A 189 -6.89 1.85 -14.82
CA LYS A 189 -6.27 0.99 -15.86
C LYS A 189 -7.19 -0.10 -16.44
N GLY A 190 -8.46 0.25 -16.68
CA GLY A 190 -9.46 -0.67 -17.27
C GLY A 190 -10.11 -1.66 -16.29
N GLN A 191 -9.82 -1.56 -15.00
CA GLN A 191 -10.46 -2.36 -13.96
C GLN A 191 -11.37 -1.51 -13.08
N ASP A 192 -12.53 -2.06 -12.75
CA ASP A 192 -13.51 -1.43 -11.86
C ASP A 192 -13.36 -1.91 -10.41
N PHE A 193 -13.15 -0.96 -9.51
CA PHE A 193 -13.11 -1.14 -8.06
C PHE A 193 -14.44 -0.72 -7.46
N LYS A 194 -15.21 -1.70 -6.99
CA LYS A 194 -16.55 -1.49 -6.43
C LYS A 194 -16.49 -1.40 -4.92
N PHE A 195 -17.03 -0.32 -4.38
CA PHE A 195 -17.16 -0.03 -2.96
C PHE A 195 -18.65 -0.06 -2.60
N GLU A 196 -19.10 -1.17 -2.02
CA GLU A 196 -20.51 -1.37 -1.70
C GLU A 196 -20.80 -1.01 -0.24
N TYR A 197 -21.97 -0.41 0.01
CA TYR A 197 -22.39 -0.09 1.37
C TYR A 197 -22.64 -1.36 2.17
N GLY A 198 -22.04 -1.45 3.37
CA GLY A 198 -22.21 -2.58 4.29
C GLY A 198 -21.52 -3.88 3.85
N LYS A 199 -20.61 -3.84 2.87
CA LYS A 199 -19.86 -5.01 2.39
C LYS A 199 -18.37 -4.71 2.33
N GLY A 200 -17.58 -5.64 2.84
CA GLY A 200 -16.13 -5.62 2.72
C GLY A 200 -15.68 -5.63 1.25
N PRO A 201 -14.58 -4.98 0.90
CA PRO A 201 -14.08 -4.98 -0.47
C PRO A 201 -13.46 -6.32 -0.86
N ASN A 202 -13.99 -6.94 -1.91
CA ASN A 202 -13.52 -8.25 -2.41
C ASN A 202 -12.09 -8.21 -2.97
N PHE A 203 -11.57 -7.05 -3.36
CA PHE A 203 -10.23 -6.92 -3.96
C PHE A 203 -9.09 -6.98 -2.93
N LEU A 204 -9.38 -6.96 -1.61
CA LEU A 204 -8.35 -7.17 -0.59
C LEU A 204 -7.82 -8.61 -0.59
N GLN A 205 -8.52 -9.52 -1.27
CA GLN A 205 -8.17 -10.93 -1.38
C GLN A 205 -7.06 -11.20 -2.40
N ASP A 206 -6.66 -10.23 -3.22
CA ASP A 206 -5.66 -10.41 -4.26
C ASP A 206 -4.41 -9.57 -4.02
N SER A 207 -3.27 -10.03 -4.54
CA SER A 207 -2.00 -9.28 -4.63
C SER A 207 -2.09 -7.96 -5.43
N TYR A 208 -3.30 -7.59 -5.84
CA TYR A 208 -3.63 -6.37 -6.56
C TYR A 208 -3.24 -5.11 -5.81
N ILE A 209 -3.33 -5.11 -4.47
CA ILE A 209 -2.86 -4.01 -3.62
C ILE A 209 -1.38 -3.70 -3.87
N ILE A 210 -0.55 -4.74 -3.96
CA ILE A 210 0.90 -4.59 -4.16
C ILE A 210 1.17 -3.96 -5.54
N SER A 211 0.33 -4.29 -6.54
CA SER A 211 0.42 -3.68 -7.87
C SER A 211 0.07 -2.19 -7.85
N LEU A 212 -0.96 -1.78 -7.09
CA LEU A 212 -1.31 -0.35 -6.94
C LEU A 212 -0.20 0.45 -6.24
N LEU A 213 0.52 -0.17 -5.29
CA LEU A 213 1.68 0.46 -4.64
C LEU A 213 2.85 0.64 -5.62
N SER A 214 3.05 -0.32 -6.52
CA SER A 214 4.03 -0.22 -7.61
C SER A 214 3.71 0.95 -8.54
N ASP A 215 2.43 1.14 -8.86
CA ASP A 215 1.96 2.29 -9.65
C ASP A 215 2.10 3.61 -8.89
N LEU A 216 1.98 3.60 -7.55
CA LEU A 216 2.16 4.79 -6.71
C LEU A 216 3.60 5.25 -6.75
N LEU A 217 4.55 4.31 -6.68
CA LEU A 217 5.98 4.61 -6.82
C LEU A 217 6.30 5.24 -8.18
N GLU A 218 5.71 4.76 -9.27
CA GLU A 218 5.82 5.39 -10.60
C GLU A 218 5.22 6.80 -10.61
N SER A 219 4.05 6.97 -10.02
CA SER A 219 3.37 8.26 -9.94
C SER A 219 4.19 9.28 -9.16
N LEU A 220 4.84 8.84 -8.07
CA LEU A 220 5.74 9.68 -7.28
C LEU A 220 7.01 10.02 -8.07
N ASP A 221 7.59 9.08 -8.78
CA ASP A 221 8.74 9.32 -9.66
C ASP A 221 8.43 10.34 -10.75
N TYR A 222 7.27 10.18 -11.40
CA TYR A 222 6.75 11.12 -12.38
C TYR A 222 6.57 12.51 -11.77
N LEU A 223 5.91 12.60 -10.61
CA LEU A 223 5.70 13.87 -9.91
C LEU A 223 7.04 14.53 -9.55
N PHE A 224 7.96 13.81 -8.92
CA PHE A 224 9.23 14.35 -8.45
C PHE A 224 10.20 14.68 -9.59
N SER A 225 10.02 14.07 -10.76
CA SER A 225 10.77 14.38 -11.98
C SER A 225 10.12 15.49 -12.82
N SER A 226 8.89 15.89 -12.53
CA SER A 226 8.18 16.93 -13.28
C SER A 226 8.82 18.31 -13.12
N SER A 227 8.66 19.18 -14.13
CA SER A 227 9.16 20.56 -14.06
C SER A 227 8.49 21.34 -12.92
N ILE A 228 7.17 21.16 -12.71
CA ILE A 228 6.43 21.85 -11.66
C ILE A 228 6.99 21.59 -10.25
N ILE A 229 7.55 20.40 -10.00
CA ILE A 229 8.20 20.08 -8.72
C ILE A 229 9.68 20.48 -8.72
N ASN A 230 10.40 20.19 -9.81
CA ASN A 230 11.83 20.49 -9.89
C ASN A 230 12.13 22.00 -9.83
N ASP A 231 11.28 22.83 -10.44
CA ASP A 231 11.44 24.28 -10.48
C ASP A 231 11.24 24.93 -9.10
N LEU A 232 10.60 24.23 -8.15
CA LEU A 232 10.46 24.69 -6.77
C LEU A 232 11.76 24.54 -5.95
N GLY A 233 12.72 23.76 -6.45
CA GLY A 233 13.98 23.47 -5.76
C GLY A 233 13.88 22.41 -4.67
N SER A 234 14.84 22.41 -3.74
CA SER A 234 14.94 21.43 -2.67
C SER A 234 14.29 21.94 -1.39
N PHE A 235 13.52 21.09 -0.72
CA PHE A 235 12.92 21.38 0.59
C PHE A 235 13.23 20.29 1.58
N GLU A 236 13.36 20.63 2.86
CA GLU A 236 13.44 19.61 3.91
C GLU A 236 12.09 18.90 4.08
N HIS A 237 12.13 17.58 4.33
CA HIS A 237 10.93 16.78 4.56
C HIS A 237 10.13 17.29 5.77
N PRO A 238 8.79 17.45 5.67
CA PRO A 238 7.96 18.03 6.74
C PRO A 238 8.04 17.31 8.09
N SER A 239 8.38 16.02 8.11
CA SER A 239 8.57 15.24 9.34
C SER A 239 9.65 15.81 10.27
N TYR A 240 10.65 16.53 9.75
CA TYR A 240 11.70 17.13 10.59
C TYR A 240 11.20 18.33 11.40
N TYR A 241 10.17 19.03 10.93
CA TYR A 241 9.59 20.17 11.65
C TYR A 241 8.56 19.73 12.68
N ALA A 242 7.93 18.56 12.51
CA ALA A 242 7.01 17.98 13.48
C ALA A 242 7.69 17.47 14.76
N LEU A 243 9.01 17.23 14.72
CA LEU A 243 9.82 16.77 15.85
C LEU A 243 10.56 17.91 16.57
N GLY A 244 10.34 19.16 16.15
CA GLY A 244 11.11 20.32 16.60
C GLY A 244 10.28 21.58 16.72
N GLN A 245 9.19 21.53 17.49
CA GLN A 245 8.59 22.66 18.21
C GLN A 245 8.04 22.18 19.55
#